data_AF-A0A7C5D7U2-F1
#
_entry.id   AF-A0A7C5D7U2-F1
#
_cell.length_a   1.000
_cell.length_b   1.000
_cell.length_c   1.000
_cell.angle_alpha   90.00
_cell.angle_beta   90.00
_cell.angle_gamma   90.00
#
_symmetry.space_group_name_H-M   'P 1'
#
loop_
_entity.id
_entity.type
_entity.pdbx_description
1 polymer ?
#
loop_
_entity_poly.entity_id
_entity_poly.type
_entity_poly.pdbx_seq_one_letter_code
_entity_poly.pdbx_strand_id
1 'polypeptide(L)'
;MSHNKKVTLKTFRFNAETDYLPYYKHYEMEVGKDELILDLLNRIKWEHDGSFSYRRSCRHGICGACAIKVNGRATLACKQNALELVELFGDELTIEPSSTKRAIKDMIIDKSDFWEKHAAVKPYVVADVD
;
A
#
# COMPACT_ATOMS: atom_id res chain seq x y z
N MET A 1 -24.99 -13.01 9.85
CA MET A 1 -24.23 -14.17 9.33
C MET A 1 -22.87 -13.65 8.91
N SER A 2 -21.80 -14.19 9.49
CA SER A 2 -20.42 -13.74 9.23
C SER A 2 -20.05 -14.10 7.78
N HIS A 3 -20.06 -13.12 6.87
CA HIS A 3 -19.63 -13.30 5.48
C HIS A 3 -18.12 -13.12 5.41
N ASN A 4 -17.39 -13.96 6.13
CA ASN A 4 -15.94 -13.96 6.05
C ASN A 4 -15.50 -14.83 4.89
N LYS A 5 -14.52 -14.34 4.13
CA LYS A 5 -13.91 -15.07 3.02
C LYS A 5 -12.44 -15.31 3.32
N LYS A 6 -11.96 -16.52 3.06
CA LYS A 6 -10.53 -16.83 3.11
C LYS A 6 -9.84 -16.16 1.93
N VAL A 7 -8.82 -15.38 2.22
CA VAL A 7 -8.01 -14.66 1.24
C VAL A 7 -6.54 -14.90 1.52
N THR A 8 -5.77 -15.14 0.48
CA THR A 8 -4.31 -15.23 0.54
C THR A 8 -3.71 -13.92 0.06
N LEU A 9 -2.90 -13.29 0.91
CA LEU A 9 -2.18 -12.06 0.59
C LEU A 9 -0.73 -12.38 0.24
N LYS A 10 -0.40 -12.34 -1.04
CA LYS A 10 0.97 -12.41 -1.53
C LYS A 10 1.62 -11.03 -1.41
N THR A 11 2.29 -10.79 -0.29
CA THR A 11 2.77 -9.47 0.10
C THR A 11 4.24 -9.29 -0.25
N PHE A 12 4.57 -8.24 -0.99
CA PHE A 12 5.95 -7.84 -1.30
C PHE A 12 6.70 -7.45 -0.02
N ARG A 13 7.91 -7.99 0.12
CA ARG A 13 8.84 -7.72 1.22
C ARG A 13 10.19 -7.31 0.67
N PHE A 14 10.76 -6.28 1.25
CA PHE A 14 12.10 -5.79 0.92
C PHE A 14 12.58 -4.83 2.01
N ASN A 15 13.86 -4.84 2.32
CA ASN A 15 14.54 -3.84 3.12
C ASN A 15 15.88 -3.48 2.47
N ALA A 16 16.00 -2.25 1.95
CA ALA A 16 17.20 -1.81 1.24
C ALA A 16 18.48 -1.84 2.09
N GLU A 17 18.36 -1.85 3.41
CA GLU A 17 19.50 -1.92 4.33
C GLU A 17 20.06 -3.34 4.52
N THR A 18 19.24 -4.38 4.32
CA THR A 18 19.59 -5.76 4.71
C THR A 18 19.40 -6.80 3.60
N ASP A 19 18.46 -6.57 2.68
CA ASP A 19 18.04 -7.57 1.72
C ASP A 19 18.78 -7.39 0.39
N TYR A 20 19.28 -8.49 -0.16
CA TYR A 20 19.89 -8.49 -1.49
C TYR A 20 18.85 -8.39 -2.61
N LEU A 21 17.70 -9.07 -2.46
CA LEU A 21 16.61 -9.08 -3.43
C LEU A 21 15.25 -9.06 -2.72
N PRO A 22 14.22 -8.45 -3.34
CA PRO A 22 12.87 -8.52 -2.82
C PRO A 22 12.33 -9.94 -2.90
N TYR A 23 11.40 -10.25 -2.00
CA TYR A 23 10.72 -11.53 -1.95
C TYR A 23 9.23 -11.34 -1.62
N TYR A 24 8.47 -12.44 -1.70
CA TYR A 24 7.05 -12.43 -1.35
C TYR A 24 6.80 -13.33 -0.15
N LYS A 25 5.99 -12.84 0.79
CA LYS A 25 5.49 -13.61 1.92
C LYS A 25 3.97 -13.73 1.81
N HIS A 26 3.46 -14.94 2.05
CA HIS A 26 2.05 -15.24 1.98
C HIS A 26 1.43 -15.16 3.37
N TYR A 27 0.26 -14.53 3.47
CA TYR A 27 -0.52 -14.46 4.69
C TYR A 27 -1.95 -14.90 4.37
N GLU A 28 -2.42 -15.95 5.03
CA GLU A 28 -3.80 -16.40 4.91
C GLU A 28 -4.65 -15.74 5.98
N MET A 29 -5.76 -15.13 5.58
CA MET A 29 -6.61 -14.35 6.48
C MET A 29 -8.09 -14.58 6.16
N GLU A 30 -8.91 -14.65 7.21
CA GLU A 30 -10.36 -14.48 7.08
C GLU A 30 -10.65 -12.98 6.97
N VAL A 31 -11.29 -12.58 5.87
CA VAL A 31 -11.59 -11.18 5.54
C VAL A 31 -13.10 -10.94 5.60
N GLY A 32 -13.51 -9.99 6.42
CA GLY A 32 -14.91 -9.56 6.55
C GLY A 32 -15.34 -8.55 5.49
N LYS A 33 -16.66 -8.37 5.35
CA LYS A 33 -17.27 -7.50 4.33
C LYS A 33 -16.79 -6.04 4.38
N ASP A 34 -16.57 -5.50 5.57
CA ASP A 34 -16.27 -4.08 5.75
C ASP A 34 -14.77 -3.79 5.86
N GLU A 35 -13.91 -4.82 5.73
CA GLU A 35 -12.46 -4.65 5.82
C GLU A 35 -11.89 -3.99 4.57
N LEU A 36 -11.07 -2.97 4.81
CA LEU A 36 -10.31 -2.30 3.77
C LEU A 36 -8.93 -2.94 3.64
N ILE A 37 -8.25 -2.69 2.52
CA ILE A 37 -6.86 -3.17 2.36
C ILE A 37 -5.95 -2.65 3.48
N LEU A 38 -6.17 -1.44 3.99
CA LEU A 38 -5.42 -0.91 5.13
C LEU A 38 -5.60 -1.76 6.39
N ASP A 39 -6.77 -2.36 6.61
CA ASP A 39 -7.02 -3.24 7.75
C ASP A 39 -6.22 -4.53 7.63
N LEU A 40 -6.13 -5.08 6.42
CA LEU A 40 -5.27 -6.23 6.16
C LEU A 40 -3.78 -5.90 6.38
N LEU A 41 -3.31 -4.73 5.93
CA LEU A 41 -1.93 -4.28 6.22
C LEU A 41 -1.67 -4.07 7.72
N ASN A 42 -2.68 -3.58 8.46
CA ASN A 42 -2.62 -3.45 9.91
C ASN A 42 -2.47 -4.81 10.57
N ARG A 43 -3.31 -5.79 10.20
CA ARG A 43 -3.27 -7.16 10.73
C ARG A 43 -1.94 -7.86 10.41
N ILE A 44 -1.43 -7.75 9.17
CA ILE A 44 -0.08 -8.25 8.83
C ILE A 44 0.95 -7.70 9.81
N LYS A 45 0.96 -6.39 10.08
CA LYS A 45 1.95 -5.78 10.97
C LYS A 45 1.75 -6.15 12.44
N TRP A 46 0.52 -6.11 12.93
CA TRP A 46 0.23 -6.19 14.35
C TRP A 46 0.12 -7.62 14.86
N GLU A 47 -0.35 -8.54 14.03
CA GLU A 47 -0.69 -9.91 14.43
C GLU A 47 0.30 -10.93 13.88
N HIS A 48 0.91 -10.67 12.72
CA HIS A 48 1.76 -11.65 12.04
C HIS A 48 3.24 -11.29 11.96
N ASP A 49 3.57 -10.02 11.72
CA ASP A 49 4.94 -9.60 11.42
C ASP A 49 5.19 -8.11 11.72
N GLY A 50 5.68 -7.84 12.93
CA GLY A 50 5.99 -6.48 13.39
C GLY A 50 7.00 -5.71 12.52
N SER A 51 7.82 -6.41 11.73
CA SER A 51 8.80 -5.79 10.83
C SER A 51 8.17 -5.17 9.57
N PHE A 52 6.96 -5.59 9.22
CA PHE A 52 6.25 -5.10 8.03
C PHE A 52 5.99 -3.59 8.11
N SER A 53 6.31 -2.88 7.03
CA SER A 53 6.35 -1.42 6.99
C SER A 53 5.53 -0.83 5.84
N TYR A 54 4.72 0.18 6.16
CA TYR A 54 3.90 0.92 5.19
C TYR A 54 3.56 2.30 5.76
N ARG A 55 3.16 3.24 4.88
CA ARG A 55 2.75 4.58 5.29
C ARG A 55 1.23 4.66 5.44
N ARG A 56 0.76 5.24 6.55
CA ARG A 56 -0.66 5.58 6.79
C ARG A 56 -0.77 6.85 7.63
N SER A 57 -1.89 7.55 7.52
CA SER A 57 -2.20 8.72 8.35
C SER A 57 -3.71 8.95 8.46
N CYS A 58 -4.36 9.60 7.47
CA CYS A 58 -5.75 10.08 7.60
C CYS A 58 -6.83 8.99 7.69
N ARG A 59 -6.60 7.79 7.13
CA ARG A 59 -7.57 6.68 7.05
C ARG A 59 -8.89 6.97 6.30
N HIS A 60 -9.10 8.16 5.73
CA HIS A 60 -10.32 8.50 4.98
C HIS A 60 -10.04 8.99 3.55
N GLY A 61 -8.88 8.64 3.00
CA GLY A 61 -8.58 8.77 1.56
C GLY A 61 -8.11 10.14 1.07
N ILE A 62 -7.85 11.11 1.94
CA ILE A 62 -7.46 12.46 1.51
C ILE A 62 -5.94 12.65 1.33
N CYS A 63 -5.11 12.06 2.20
CA CYS A 63 -3.69 12.42 2.27
C CYS A 63 -2.79 11.67 1.26
N GLY A 64 -3.29 10.63 0.60
CA GLY A 64 -2.51 9.82 -0.36
C GLY A 64 -1.33 9.02 0.24
N ALA A 65 -1.16 8.98 1.57
CA ALA A 65 -0.01 8.33 2.20
C ALA A 65 0.04 6.81 1.99
N CYS A 66 -1.13 6.15 1.97
CA CYS A 66 -1.27 4.69 1.85
C CYS A 66 -1.47 4.21 0.40
N ALA A 67 -0.87 4.91 -0.56
CA ALA A 67 -0.88 4.50 -1.96
C ALA A 67 -0.02 3.24 -2.16
N ILE A 68 -0.61 2.21 -2.76
CA ILE A 68 -0.01 0.91 -3.06
C ILE A 68 -0.59 0.35 -4.38
N LYS A 69 -0.17 -0.86 -4.76
CA LYS A 69 -0.81 -1.66 -5.81
C LYS A 69 -1.38 -2.96 -5.25
N VAL A 70 -2.55 -3.34 -5.74
CA VAL A 70 -3.12 -4.68 -5.55
C VAL A 70 -3.35 -5.32 -6.91
N ASN A 71 -2.73 -6.47 -7.16
CA ASN A 71 -2.69 -7.17 -8.45
C ASN A 71 -2.35 -6.20 -9.61
N GLY A 72 -1.36 -5.33 -9.39
CA GLY A 72 -0.92 -4.31 -10.35
C GLY A 72 -1.79 -3.05 -10.42
N ARG A 73 -3.01 -3.04 -9.87
CA ARG A 73 -3.91 -1.88 -9.85
C ARG A 73 -3.54 -0.90 -8.74
N ALA A 74 -3.29 0.36 -9.10
CA ALA A 74 -3.01 1.42 -8.13
C ALA A 74 -4.25 1.70 -7.26
N THR A 75 -4.05 1.81 -5.94
CA THR A 75 -5.14 2.03 -4.99
C THR A 75 -4.68 2.78 -3.74
N LEU A 76 -5.63 3.35 -3.01
CA LEU A 76 -5.42 3.83 -1.64
C LEU A 76 -5.92 2.74 -0.69
N ALA A 77 -5.01 2.17 0.09
CA ALA A 77 -5.33 1.05 0.98
C ALA A 77 -6.48 1.37 1.94
N CYS A 78 -6.60 2.63 2.38
CA CYS A 78 -7.64 3.07 3.31
C CYS A 78 -9.00 3.39 2.67
N LYS A 79 -9.17 3.17 1.37
CA LYS A 79 -10.44 3.41 0.67
C LYS A 79 -10.94 2.15 -0.03
N GLN A 80 -10.02 1.29 -0.44
CA GLN A 80 -10.36 0.09 -1.19
C GLN A 80 -10.85 -1.02 -0.27
N ASN A 81 -12.09 -1.45 -0.49
CA ASN A 81 -12.64 -2.63 0.14
C ASN A 81 -11.90 -3.88 -0.35
N ALA A 82 -11.59 -4.80 0.57
CA ALA A 82 -10.84 -5.99 0.26
C ALA A 82 -11.67 -7.01 -0.54
N LEU A 83 -12.94 -7.23 -0.18
CA LEU A 83 -13.78 -8.20 -0.88
C LEU A 83 -14.12 -7.75 -2.30
N GLU A 84 -14.26 -6.46 -2.57
CA GLU A 84 -14.39 -5.95 -3.94
C GLU A 84 -13.19 -6.35 -4.82
N LEU A 85 -11.97 -6.33 -4.27
CA LEU A 85 -10.80 -6.77 -5.02
C LEU A 85 -10.76 -8.28 -5.19
N VAL A 86 -11.25 -9.02 -4.19
CA VAL A 86 -11.36 -10.48 -4.28
C VAL A 86 -12.39 -10.90 -5.34
N GLU A 87 -13.51 -10.18 -5.47
CA GLU A 87 -14.48 -10.42 -6.54
C GLU A 87 -13.87 -10.17 -7.92
N LEU A 88 -12.96 -9.19 -8.05
CA LEU A 88 -12.31 -8.84 -9.31
C LEU A 88 -11.13 -9.74 -9.68
N PHE A 89 -10.33 -10.17 -8.70
CA PHE A 89 -9.05 -10.84 -8.92
C PHE A 89 -8.96 -12.27 -8.38
N GLY A 90 -9.99 -12.73 -7.65
CA GLY A 90 -9.99 -14.01 -6.96
C GLY A 90 -9.42 -13.93 -5.54
N ASP A 91 -9.29 -15.09 -4.92
CA ASP A 91 -8.98 -15.21 -3.48
C ASP A 91 -7.49 -15.01 -3.16
N GLU A 92 -6.64 -14.79 -4.17
CA GLU A 92 -5.24 -14.42 -3.99
C GLU A 92 -4.99 -12.98 -4.44
N LEU A 93 -4.63 -12.12 -3.49
CA LEU A 93 -4.29 -10.73 -3.76
C LEU A 93 -2.78 -10.52 -3.64
N THR A 94 -2.17 -10.01 -4.71
CA THR A 94 -0.75 -9.61 -4.71
C THR A 94 -0.65 -8.15 -4.28
N ILE A 95 0.03 -7.88 -3.16
CA ILE A 95 0.17 -6.55 -2.57
C ILE A 95 1.59 -6.05 -2.78
N GLU A 96 1.72 -4.92 -3.48
CA GLU A 96 3.01 -4.31 -3.84
C GLU A 96 3.05 -2.82 -3.50
N PRO A 97 4.25 -2.24 -3.27
CA PRO A 97 4.41 -0.79 -3.26
C PRO A 97 3.99 -0.19 -4.62
N SER A 98 3.70 1.11 -4.64
CA SER A 98 3.41 1.83 -5.91
C SER A 98 4.52 1.67 -6.96
N SER A 99 5.75 1.43 -6.53
CA SER A 99 6.88 1.06 -7.37
C SER A 99 7.83 0.13 -6.64
N THR A 100 7.92 -1.13 -7.08
CA THR A 100 8.87 -2.12 -6.53
C THR A 100 10.32 -1.69 -6.75
N LYS A 101 10.62 -1.04 -7.88
CA LYS A 101 11.97 -0.52 -8.20
C LYS A 101 12.43 0.62 -7.29
N ARG A 102 11.51 1.32 -6.63
CA ARG A 102 11.80 2.44 -5.71
C ARG A 102 11.51 2.08 -4.26
N ALA A 103 11.25 0.83 -3.95
CA ALA A 103 10.99 0.39 -2.59
C ALA A 103 12.24 0.61 -1.73
N ILE A 104 12.08 1.31 -0.61
CA ILE A 104 13.10 1.43 0.43
C ILE A 104 12.86 0.33 1.47
N LYS A 105 11.59 0.16 1.87
CA LYS A 105 11.18 -0.89 2.81
C LYS A 105 9.72 -1.29 2.62
N ASP A 106 9.47 -2.54 2.22
CA ASP A 106 8.14 -3.10 1.97
C ASP A 106 7.26 -2.17 1.10
N MET A 107 6.18 -1.60 1.65
CA MET A 107 5.28 -0.69 0.91
C MET A 107 5.78 0.76 0.85
N ILE A 108 6.93 1.05 1.44
CA ILE A 108 7.51 2.40 1.51
C ILE A 108 8.46 2.59 0.34
N ILE A 109 8.12 3.56 -0.53
CA ILE A 109 8.97 3.97 -1.64
C ILE A 109 9.69 5.29 -1.39
N ASP A 110 10.81 5.46 -2.11
CA ASP A 110 11.41 6.76 -2.33
C ASP A 110 10.51 7.62 -3.24
N LYS A 111 10.20 8.83 -2.78
CA LYS A 111 9.38 9.82 -3.49
C LYS A 111 10.17 11.10 -3.84
N SER A 112 11.48 11.12 -3.62
CA SER A 112 12.38 12.26 -3.92
C SER A 112 12.13 12.84 -5.32
N ASP A 113 12.27 12.01 -6.36
CA ASP A 113 12.05 12.37 -7.77
C ASP A 113 10.65 12.95 -8.04
N PHE A 114 9.61 12.47 -7.36
CA PHE A 114 8.25 13.03 -7.51
C PHE A 114 8.19 14.46 -6.98
N TRP A 115 8.77 14.69 -5.79
CA TRP A 115 8.76 16.01 -5.16
C TRP A 115 9.66 17.01 -5.87
N GLU A 116 10.81 16.56 -6.39
CA GLU A 116 11.70 17.39 -7.21
C GLU A 116 10.99 17.89 -8.47
N LYS A 117 10.29 17.00 -9.18
CA LYS A 117 9.48 17.37 -10.36
C LYS A 117 8.33 18.31 -10.00
N HIS A 118 7.67 18.09 -8.87
CA HIS A 118 6.64 18.99 -8.38
C HIS A 118 7.18 20.38 -8.03
N ALA A 119 8.36 20.47 -7.40
CA ALA A 119 9.00 21.75 -7.09
C ALA A 119 9.44 22.51 -8.36
N ALA A 120 9.92 21.79 -9.38
CA ALA A 120 10.40 22.37 -10.64
C ALA A 120 9.33 23.19 -11.39
N VAL A 121 8.05 22.85 -11.24
CA VAL A 121 6.95 23.59 -11.90
C VAL A 121 6.49 24.83 -11.13
N LYS A 122 7.12 25.16 -9.98
CA LYS A 122 6.75 26.29 -9.10
C LYS A 122 5.24 26.36 -8.87
N PRO A 123 4.64 25.38 -8.16
CA PRO A 123 3.18 25.22 -8.06
C PRO A 123 2.57 26.19 -7.04
N TYR A 124 2.81 27.48 -7.25
CA TYR A 124 2.36 28.59 -6.42
C TYR A 124 2.21 29.84 -7.31
N VAL A 125 1.47 30.82 -6.81
CA VAL A 125 1.26 32.08 -7.53
C VAL A 125 2.56 32.89 -7.50
N VAL A 126 3.02 33.32 -8.68
CA VAL A 126 4.08 34.31 -8.82
C VAL A 126 3.39 35.64 -9.06
N ALA A 127 3.53 36.57 -8.11
CA ALA A 127 2.99 37.92 -8.22
C ALA A 127 4.16 38.90 -8.42
N ASP A 128 4.05 39.76 -9.42
CA ASP A 128 4.90 40.93 -9.56
C ASP A 128 4.32 42.00 -8.64
N VAL A 129 4.91 42.15 -7.45
CA VAL A 129 4.56 43.20 -6.50
C VAL A 129 5.54 44.34 -6.72
N ASP A 130 5.03 45.47 -7.22
CA ASP A 130 5.77 46.74 -7.32
C ASP A 130 6.17 47.29 -5.94
#